data_AF-A0A2N3HRE7-F1
#
_entry.id   AF-A0A2N3HRE7-F1
#
_cell.length_a   1.000
_cell.length_b   1.000
_cell.length_c   1.000
_cell.angle_alpha   90.00
_cell.angle_beta   90.00
_cell.angle_gamma   90.00
#
_symmetry.space_group_name_H-M   'P 1'
#
loop_
_entity.id
_entity.type
_entity.pdbx_description
1 polymer ?
#
loop_
_entity_poly.entity_id
_entity_poly.type
_entity_poly.pdbx_seq_one_letter_code
_entity_poly.pdbx_strand_id
1 'polypeptide(L)'
;MELKKLLDPFPVKEEALLIAQSISENPVYMNDLWKICISSKKHSWRATWLLDKVYDIAPDLVRLYIPQMIELIPKLQNESKLRQYLKLISLEPLPTNISGDFINYCFDALISSTSAIAIKVYAMQILYNFSLQEPDIQGELTLIIEEQMENGSAGYCSRARKILKAIHKN
;
A
#
# COMPACT_ATOMS: atom_id res chain seq x y z
N MET A 1 -15.02 6.90 20.84
CA MET A 1 -14.42 7.98 20.03
C MET A 1 -15.24 8.19 18.77
N GLU A 2 -15.71 9.40 18.46
CA GLU A 2 -16.44 9.68 17.21
C GLU A 2 -15.49 10.02 16.05
N LEU A 3 -14.82 8.99 15.51
CA LEU A 3 -13.79 9.13 14.46
C LEU A 3 -14.24 9.95 13.25
N LYS A 4 -15.52 9.86 12.85
CA LYS A 4 -16.04 10.62 11.70
C LYS A 4 -15.95 12.14 11.90
N LYS A 5 -16.16 12.63 13.12
CA LYS A 5 -16.05 14.06 13.43
C LYS A 5 -14.60 14.53 13.49
N LEU A 6 -13.67 13.62 13.82
CA LEU A 6 -12.24 13.89 13.88
C LEU A 6 -11.55 13.88 12.51
N LEU A 7 -12.22 13.33 11.49
CA LEU A 7 -11.72 13.29 10.12
C LEU A 7 -12.35 14.39 9.23
N ASP A 8 -13.26 15.20 9.79
CA ASP A 8 -13.85 16.35 9.12
C ASP A 8 -14.01 17.54 10.08
N PRO A 9 -13.10 18.54 10.03
CA PRO A 9 -12.10 18.79 8.99
C PRO A 9 -10.94 17.78 8.98
N PHE A 10 -10.12 17.79 7.91
CA PHE A 10 -8.94 16.91 7.83
C PHE A 10 -7.97 17.22 8.98
N PRO A 11 -7.59 16.22 9.80
CA PRO A 11 -6.75 16.48 10.96
C PRO A 11 -5.35 16.92 10.54
N VAL A 12 -4.75 17.82 11.32
CA VAL A 12 -3.31 18.10 11.19
C VAL A 12 -2.49 16.92 11.70
N LYS A 13 -1.18 16.93 11.43
CA LYS A 13 -0.29 15.81 11.77
C LYS A 13 -0.32 15.47 13.25
N GLU A 14 -0.27 16.48 14.11
CA GLU A 14 -0.25 16.34 15.56
C GLU A 14 -1.56 15.70 16.06
N GLU A 15 -2.70 16.13 15.55
CA GLU A 15 -4.01 15.54 15.87
C GLU A 15 -4.11 14.08 15.43
N ALA A 16 -3.67 13.78 14.21
CA ALA A 16 -3.69 12.40 13.70
C ALA A 16 -2.79 11.46 14.51
N LEU A 17 -1.67 11.95 15.04
CA LEU A 17 -0.81 11.18 15.93
C LEU A 17 -1.48 10.91 17.28
N LEU A 18 -2.18 11.90 17.87
CA LEU A 18 -2.96 11.70 19.09
C LEU A 18 -4.10 10.70 18.90
N ILE A 19 -4.78 10.76 17.75
CA ILE A 19 -5.83 9.79 17.42
C ILE A 19 -5.23 8.40 17.23
N ALA A 20 -4.11 8.28 16.52
CA ALA A 20 -3.44 6.99 16.31
C ALA A 20 -2.96 6.37 17.64
N GLN A 21 -2.44 7.19 18.55
CA GLN A 21 -2.08 6.77 19.91
C GLN A 21 -3.32 6.30 20.70
N SER A 22 -4.45 7.02 20.58
CA SER A 22 -5.69 6.59 21.24
C SER A 22 -6.22 5.25 20.70
N ILE A 23 -5.98 4.96 19.41
CA ILE A 23 -6.34 3.68 18.79
C ILE A 23 -5.39 2.57 19.25
N SER A 24 -4.09 2.84 19.39
CA SER A 24 -3.14 1.83 19.87
C SER A 24 -3.41 1.44 21.32
N GLU A 25 -3.84 2.38 22.16
CA GLU A 25 -4.22 2.14 23.56
C GLU A 25 -5.58 1.45 23.71
N ASN A 26 -6.49 1.65 22.76
CA ASN A 26 -7.81 1.01 22.76
C ASN A 26 -8.17 0.46 21.37
N PRO A 27 -7.71 -0.78 21.05
CA PRO A 27 -7.88 -1.40 19.74
C PRO A 27 -9.33 -1.56 19.27
N VAL A 28 -10.34 -1.40 20.14
CA VAL A 28 -11.75 -1.43 19.73
C VAL A 28 -12.06 -0.40 18.64
N TYR A 29 -11.36 0.74 18.65
CA TYR A 29 -11.54 1.81 17.68
C TYR A 29 -10.96 1.49 16.31
N MET A 30 -10.09 0.48 16.21
CA MET A 30 -9.49 0.06 14.95
C MET A 30 -10.56 -0.47 13.97
N ASN A 31 -11.55 -1.20 14.46
CA ASN A 31 -12.67 -1.69 13.65
C ASN A 31 -13.49 -0.54 13.06
N ASP A 32 -13.71 0.53 13.83
CA ASP A 32 -14.46 1.68 13.34
C ASP A 32 -13.65 2.52 12.35
N LEU A 33 -12.34 2.65 12.56
CA LEU A 33 -11.44 3.25 11.57
C LEU A 33 -11.48 2.47 10.25
N TRP A 34 -11.40 1.14 10.32
CA TRP A 34 -11.41 0.27 9.15
C TRP A 34 -12.71 0.39 8.34
N LYS A 35 -13.87 0.40 9.01
CA LYS A 35 -15.18 0.63 8.35
C LYS A 35 -15.20 1.94 7.55
N ILE A 36 -14.52 2.98 8.02
CA ILE A 36 -14.41 4.25 7.29
C ILE A 36 -13.43 4.12 6.13
N CYS A 37 -12.31 3.42 6.30
CA CYS A 37 -11.30 3.19 5.26
C CYS A 37 -11.92 2.49 4.02
N ILE A 38 -12.76 1.48 4.21
CA ILE A 38 -13.38 0.72 3.10
C ILE A 38 -14.65 1.37 2.53
N SER A 39 -15.21 2.36 3.22
CA SER A 39 -16.43 3.06 2.81
C SER A 39 -16.25 3.84 1.50
N SER A 40 -17.25 3.86 0.62
CA SER A 40 -17.29 4.67 -0.60
C SER A 40 -17.59 6.16 -0.36
N LYS A 41 -17.84 6.57 0.89
CA LYS A 41 -18.17 7.97 1.23
C LYS A 41 -17.05 8.93 0.84
N LYS A 42 -17.45 10.16 0.49
CA LYS A 42 -16.53 11.29 0.24
C LYS A 42 -15.57 11.43 1.44
N HIS A 43 -14.30 11.73 1.17
CA HIS A 43 -13.24 11.92 2.17
C HIS A 43 -12.86 10.69 3.03
N SER A 44 -13.38 9.50 2.74
CA SER A 44 -12.94 8.24 3.39
C SER A 44 -11.44 7.96 3.24
N TRP A 45 -10.77 8.53 2.23
CA TRP A 45 -9.31 8.48 2.08
C TRP A 45 -8.55 9.15 3.23
N ARG A 46 -9.18 10.08 3.98
CA ARG A 46 -8.55 10.66 5.17
C ARG A 46 -8.34 9.61 6.26
N ALA A 47 -9.26 8.65 6.37
CA ALA A 47 -9.14 7.53 7.29
C ALA A 47 -7.98 6.60 6.91
N THR A 48 -7.70 6.40 5.61
CA THR A 48 -6.54 5.60 5.20
C THR A 48 -5.23 6.30 5.56
N TRP A 49 -5.19 7.62 5.55
CA TRP A 49 -4.02 8.36 6.06
C TRP A 49 -3.85 8.22 7.57
N LEU A 50 -4.94 8.22 8.34
CA LEU A 50 -4.87 7.90 9.78
C LEU A 50 -4.43 6.45 10.02
N LEU A 51 -4.85 5.50 9.17
CA LEU A 51 -4.41 4.11 9.22
C LEU A 51 -2.88 3.99 9.08
N ASP A 52 -2.25 4.84 8.25
CA ASP A 52 -0.80 4.96 8.15
C ASP A 52 -0.14 5.32 9.49
N LYS A 53 -0.74 6.28 10.20
CA LYS A 53 -0.23 6.76 11.49
C LYS A 53 -0.42 5.71 12.58
N VAL A 54 -1.52 4.94 12.53
CA VAL A 54 -1.70 3.78 13.40
C VAL A 54 -0.64 2.73 13.10
N TYR A 55 -0.32 2.47 11.83
CA TYR A 55 0.74 1.53 11.46
C TYR A 55 2.11 1.96 12.00
N ASP A 56 2.42 3.25 11.98
CA ASP A 56 3.68 3.79 12.54
C ASP A 56 3.84 3.52 14.06
N ILE A 57 2.74 3.37 14.80
CA ILE A 57 2.73 3.21 16.27
C ILE A 57 2.47 1.75 16.69
N ALA A 58 1.51 1.08 16.04
CA ALA A 58 1.01 -0.24 16.39
C ALA A 58 0.76 -1.06 15.10
N PRO A 59 1.81 -1.49 14.40
CA PRO A 59 1.72 -2.15 13.09
C PRO A 59 0.88 -3.43 13.15
N ASP A 60 0.93 -4.18 14.25
CA ASP A 60 0.18 -5.42 14.45
C ASP A 60 -1.33 -5.22 14.33
N LEU A 61 -1.86 -4.06 14.75
CA LEU A 61 -3.28 -3.74 14.61
C LEU A 61 -3.70 -3.57 13.15
N VAL A 62 -2.83 -3.00 12.34
CA VAL A 62 -3.09 -2.76 10.91
C VAL A 62 -2.83 -4.02 10.08
N ARG A 63 -1.85 -4.85 10.48
CA ARG A 63 -1.49 -6.11 9.79
C ARG A 63 -2.71 -7.04 9.62
N LEU A 64 -3.62 -7.05 10.59
CA LEU A 64 -4.86 -7.84 10.55
C LEU A 64 -5.76 -7.51 9.34
N TYR A 65 -5.61 -6.33 8.73
CA TYR A 65 -6.42 -5.88 7.60
C TYR A 65 -5.70 -6.00 6.25
N ILE A 66 -4.43 -6.40 6.22
CA ILE A 66 -3.65 -6.54 4.97
C ILE A 66 -4.31 -7.49 3.96
N PRO A 67 -4.84 -8.67 4.33
CA PRO A 67 -5.54 -9.53 3.38
C PRO A 67 -6.74 -8.84 2.71
N GLN A 68 -7.52 -8.07 3.48
CA GLN A 68 -8.65 -7.33 2.94
C GLN A 68 -8.21 -6.15 2.07
N MET A 69 -7.08 -5.50 2.39
CA MET A 69 -6.51 -4.47 1.51
C MET A 69 -6.17 -5.07 0.14
N ILE A 70 -5.50 -6.23 0.11
CA ILE A 70 -5.13 -6.94 -1.13
C ILE A 70 -6.38 -7.20 -2.00
N GLU A 71 -7.46 -7.74 -1.41
CA GLU A 71 -8.72 -8.02 -2.12
C GLU A 71 -9.42 -6.76 -2.69
N LEU A 72 -9.20 -5.60 -2.08
CA LEU A 72 -9.83 -4.34 -2.48
C LEU A 72 -9.10 -3.66 -3.65
N ILE A 73 -7.80 -3.85 -3.78
CA ILE A 73 -6.94 -3.09 -4.71
C ILE A 73 -7.46 -3.15 -6.17
N PRO A 74 -7.76 -4.32 -6.77
CA PRO A 74 -8.21 -4.37 -8.16
C PRO A 74 -9.53 -3.62 -8.44
N LYS A 75 -10.31 -3.34 -7.39
CA LYS A 75 -11.64 -2.72 -7.48
C LYS A 75 -11.61 -1.22 -7.13
N LEU A 76 -10.49 -0.72 -6.64
CA LEU A 76 -10.41 0.59 -5.99
C LEU A 76 -10.12 1.71 -6.99
N GLN A 77 -11.03 2.67 -7.09
CA GLN A 77 -10.90 3.82 -8.01
C GLN A 77 -10.24 5.04 -7.35
N ASN A 78 -10.19 5.09 -6.01
CA ASN A 78 -9.63 6.24 -5.30
C ASN A 78 -8.10 6.11 -5.19
N GLU A 79 -7.36 6.91 -5.96
CA GLU A 79 -5.90 6.88 -5.97
C GLU A 79 -5.25 7.12 -4.59
N SER A 80 -5.84 7.97 -3.74
CA SER A 80 -5.30 8.24 -2.41
C SER A 80 -5.36 7.00 -1.52
N LYS A 81 -6.49 6.28 -1.54
CA LYS A 81 -6.61 5.01 -0.81
C LYS A 81 -5.71 3.94 -1.39
N LEU A 82 -5.69 3.84 -2.72
CA LEU A 82 -4.88 2.87 -3.46
C LEU A 82 -3.39 2.99 -3.10
N ARG A 83 -2.84 4.21 -3.18
CA ARG A 83 -1.47 4.51 -2.76
C ARG A 83 -1.20 4.08 -1.33
N GLN A 84 -2.14 4.38 -0.43
CA GLN A 84 -1.97 4.12 0.99
C GLN A 84 -2.02 2.63 1.33
N TYR A 85 -2.92 1.88 0.71
CA TYR A 85 -2.98 0.42 0.86
C TYR A 85 -1.75 -0.26 0.25
N LEU A 86 -1.34 0.11 -0.96
CA LEU A 86 -0.12 -0.44 -1.58
C LEU A 86 1.12 -0.14 -0.74
N LYS A 87 1.22 1.06 -0.14
CA LYS A 87 2.30 1.38 0.81
C LYS A 87 2.33 0.37 1.94
N LEU A 88 1.21 0.18 2.64
CA LEU A 88 1.13 -0.72 3.80
C LEU A 88 1.41 -2.17 3.42
N ILE A 89 0.85 -2.66 2.31
CA ILE A 89 1.10 -4.01 1.80
C ILE A 89 2.59 -4.20 1.47
N SER A 90 3.24 -3.20 0.85
CA SER A 90 4.65 -3.29 0.46
C SER A 90 5.64 -3.43 1.62
N LEU A 91 5.20 -3.12 2.85
CA LEU A 91 6.00 -3.19 4.07
C LEU A 91 5.89 -4.54 4.79
N GLU A 92 4.99 -5.42 4.34
CA GLU A 92 4.66 -6.66 5.01
C GLU A 92 5.02 -7.88 4.15
N PRO A 93 5.31 -9.04 4.77
CA PRO A 93 5.32 -10.31 4.06
C PRO A 93 3.94 -10.57 3.44
N LEU A 94 3.91 -11.03 2.19
CA LEU A 94 2.66 -11.35 1.53
C LEU A 94 2.08 -12.67 2.07
N PRO A 95 0.76 -12.77 2.27
CA PRO A 95 0.08 -14.05 2.48
C PRO A 95 0.41 -15.05 1.36
N THR A 96 0.38 -16.36 1.63
CA THR A 96 0.69 -17.38 0.61
C THR A 96 -0.33 -17.47 -0.53
N ASN A 97 -1.60 -17.12 -0.25
CA ASN A 97 -2.69 -17.21 -1.23
C ASN A 97 -3.01 -15.81 -1.78
N ILE A 98 -2.14 -15.29 -2.64
CA ILE A 98 -2.39 -14.04 -3.36
C ILE A 98 -3.21 -14.31 -4.62
N SER A 99 -4.26 -13.51 -4.84
CA SER A 99 -5.04 -13.58 -6.08
C SER A 99 -4.22 -13.08 -7.28
N GLY A 100 -4.32 -13.79 -8.42
CA GLY A 100 -3.73 -13.35 -9.69
C GLY A 100 -4.15 -11.93 -10.09
N ASP A 101 -5.41 -11.54 -9.84
CA ASP A 101 -5.90 -10.18 -10.13
C ASP A 101 -5.10 -9.08 -9.43
N PHE A 102 -4.63 -9.32 -8.20
CA PHE A 102 -3.82 -8.36 -7.47
C PHE A 102 -2.40 -8.26 -8.02
N ILE A 103 -1.81 -9.39 -8.41
CA ILE A 103 -0.48 -9.41 -9.05
C ILE A 103 -0.53 -8.73 -10.42
N ASN A 104 -1.53 -9.05 -11.23
CA ASN A 104 -1.78 -8.40 -12.52
C ASN A 104 -1.95 -6.90 -12.36
N TYR A 105 -2.75 -6.47 -11.37
CA TYR A 105 -2.88 -5.05 -11.05
C TYR A 105 -1.53 -4.38 -10.76
N CYS A 106 -0.64 -5.05 -10.01
CA CYS A 106 0.68 -4.49 -9.70
C CYS A 106 1.56 -4.36 -10.95
N PHE A 107 1.53 -5.34 -11.86
CA PHE A 107 2.23 -5.24 -13.15
C PHE A 107 1.64 -4.13 -14.03
N ASP A 108 0.31 -4.06 -14.14
CA ASP A 108 -0.40 -3.02 -14.88
C ASP A 108 -0.03 -1.61 -14.37
N ALA A 109 0.03 -1.45 -13.05
CA ALA A 109 0.45 -0.20 -12.43
C ALA A 109 1.90 0.16 -12.81
N LEU A 110 2.79 -0.83 -12.93
CA LEU A 110 4.20 -0.63 -13.25
C LEU A 110 4.38 -0.10 -14.68
N ILE A 111 3.67 -0.69 -15.65
CA ILE A 111 3.72 -0.34 -17.07
C ILE A 111 2.87 0.90 -17.43
N SER A 112 1.86 1.23 -16.62
CA SER A 112 0.94 2.34 -16.87
C SER A 112 1.67 3.69 -16.94
N SER A 113 1.55 4.41 -18.06
CA SER A 113 2.13 5.77 -18.19
C SER A 113 1.43 6.83 -17.32
N THR A 114 0.23 6.53 -16.82
CA THR A 114 -0.60 7.45 -16.04
C THR A 114 -0.56 7.19 -14.54
N SER A 115 -0.15 6.00 -14.12
CA SER A 115 -0.06 5.66 -12.70
C SER A 115 0.92 6.56 -11.96
N ALA A 116 0.50 7.07 -10.81
CA ALA A 116 1.34 7.91 -9.98
C ALA A 116 2.63 7.18 -9.56
N ILE A 117 3.76 7.89 -9.51
CA ILE A 117 5.09 7.31 -9.22
C ILE A 117 5.09 6.47 -7.93
N ALA A 118 4.42 6.92 -6.87
CA ALA A 118 4.39 6.14 -5.62
C ALA A 118 3.64 4.81 -5.76
N ILE A 119 2.54 4.77 -6.52
CA ILE A 119 1.81 3.54 -6.81
C ILE A 119 2.75 2.56 -7.52
N LYS A 120 3.48 3.02 -8.55
CA LYS A 120 4.50 2.21 -9.23
C LYS A 120 5.57 1.67 -8.30
N VAL A 121 6.12 2.52 -7.43
CA VAL A 121 7.19 2.16 -6.49
C VAL A 121 6.71 1.11 -5.47
N TYR A 122 5.48 1.22 -4.98
CA TYR A 122 4.91 0.23 -4.06
C TYR A 122 4.56 -1.08 -4.78
N ALA A 123 3.96 -1.01 -5.97
CA ALA A 123 3.68 -2.18 -6.80
C ALA A 123 4.96 -2.96 -7.12
N MET A 124 6.05 -2.26 -7.50
CA MET A 124 7.35 -2.87 -7.73
C MET A 124 7.88 -3.61 -6.50
N GLN A 125 7.75 -3.02 -5.31
CA GLN A 125 8.18 -3.65 -4.07
C GLN A 125 7.32 -4.88 -3.73
N ILE A 126 6.00 -4.81 -3.97
CA ILE A 126 5.08 -5.93 -3.78
C ILE A 126 5.41 -7.09 -4.71
N LEU A 127 5.64 -6.81 -6.00
CA LEU A 127 6.03 -7.82 -6.99
C LEU A 127 7.35 -8.49 -6.61
N TYR A 128 8.33 -7.73 -6.10
CA TYR A 128 9.55 -8.32 -5.56
C TYR A 128 9.27 -9.20 -4.33
N ASN A 129 8.43 -8.75 -3.39
CA ASN A 129 8.09 -9.58 -2.22
C ASN A 129 7.37 -10.88 -2.65
N PHE A 130 6.54 -10.81 -3.69
CA PHE A 130 5.87 -11.97 -4.28
C PHE A 130 6.87 -12.90 -4.98
N SER A 131 7.86 -12.35 -5.68
CA SER A 131 8.88 -13.13 -6.39
C SER A 131 9.84 -13.90 -5.47
N LEU A 132 9.84 -13.62 -4.17
CA LEU A 132 10.50 -14.44 -3.15
C LEU A 132 9.71 -15.71 -2.84
N GLN A 133 8.39 -15.71 -3.07
CA GLN A 133 7.50 -16.87 -2.90
C GLN A 133 7.35 -17.65 -4.22
N GLU A 134 7.29 -16.92 -5.34
CA GLU A 134 7.13 -17.45 -6.70
C GLU A 134 8.30 -16.98 -7.59
N PRO A 135 9.46 -17.67 -7.55
CA PRO A 135 10.67 -17.23 -8.26
C PRO A 135 10.52 -17.10 -9.79
N ASP A 136 9.58 -17.82 -10.39
CA ASP A 136 9.36 -17.82 -11.84
C ASP A 136 9.02 -16.42 -12.39
N ILE A 137 8.45 -15.54 -11.57
CA ILE A 137 8.10 -14.18 -11.99
C ILE A 137 9.28 -13.19 -11.95
N GLN A 138 10.45 -13.58 -11.43
CA GLN A 138 11.61 -12.67 -11.33
C GLN A 138 12.13 -12.21 -12.70
N GLY A 139 12.06 -13.07 -13.71
CA GLY A 139 12.46 -12.74 -15.08
C GLY A 139 11.55 -11.66 -15.69
N GLU A 140 10.24 -11.84 -15.57
CA GLU A 140 9.23 -10.87 -16.04
C GLU A 140 9.38 -9.52 -15.31
N LEU A 141 9.51 -9.56 -13.97
CA LEU A 141 9.70 -8.35 -13.17
C LEU A 141 10.96 -7.57 -13.56
N THR A 142 12.08 -8.27 -13.76
CA THR A 142 13.34 -7.65 -14.19
C THR A 142 13.18 -6.95 -15.53
N LEU A 143 12.62 -7.64 -16.53
CA LEU A 143 12.42 -7.09 -17.87
C LEU A 143 11.58 -5.82 -17.85
N ILE A 144 10.44 -5.84 -17.14
CA ILE A 144 9.54 -4.69 -17.05
C ILE A 144 10.23 -3.52 -16.34
N ILE A 145 10.97 -3.79 -15.24
CA ILE A 145 11.68 -2.73 -14.52
C ILE A 145 12.71 -2.05 -15.44
N GLU A 146 13.50 -2.83 -16.18
CA GLU A 146 14.54 -2.31 -17.07
C GLU A 146 13.94 -1.46 -18.19
N GLU A 147 12.88 -1.93 -18.85
CA GLU A 147 12.17 -1.16 -19.89
C GLU A 147 11.60 0.15 -19.33
N GLN A 148 10.92 0.09 -18.17
CA GLN A 148 10.31 1.28 -17.56
C GLN A 148 11.34 2.27 -16.99
N MET A 149 12.57 1.83 -16.71
CA MET A 149 13.64 2.71 -16.24
C MET A 149 14.11 3.70 -17.31
N GLU A 150 14.01 3.39 -18.61
CA GLU A 150 14.44 4.27 -19.70
C GLU A 150 13.73 5.63 -19.65
N ASN A 151 12.44 5.62 -19.31
CA ASN A 151 11.60 6.80 -19.18
C ASN A 151 11.14 7.06 -17.74
N GLY A 152 11.79 6.38 -16.77
CA GLY A 152 11.40 6.39 -15.37
C GLY A 152 11.80 7.67 -14.65
N SER A 153 10.93 8.13 -13.74
CA SER A 153 11.29 9.21 -12.81
C SER A 153 12.47 8.83 -11.91
N ALA A 154 13.16 9.83 -11.34
CA ALA A 154 14.25 9.58 -10.39
C ALA A 154 13.82 8.69 -9.20
N GLY A 155 12.60 8.87 -8.69
CA GLY A 155 12.04 8.04 -7.62
C GLY A 155 11.81 6.59 -8.04
N TYR A 156 11.30 6.39 -9.26
CA TYR A 156 11.13 5.05 -9.85
C TYR A 156 12.49 4.36 -10.01
N CYS A 157 13.43 5.00 -10.71
CA CYS A 157 14.73 4.42 -11.02
C CYS A 157 15.56 4.14 -9.74
N SER A 158 15.38 4.94 -8.69
CA SER A 158 15.99 4.69 -7.38
C SER A 158 15.48 3.40 -6.74
N ARG A 159 14.17 3.14 -6.78
CA ARG A 159 13.60 1.87 -6.29
C ARG A 159 14.01 0.70 -7.19
N ALA A 160 13.89 0.86 -8.50
CA ALA A 160 14.23 -0.15 -9.51
C ALA A 160 15.63 -0.72 -9.30
N ARG A 161 16.65 0.14 -9.19
CA ARG A 161 18.03 -0.30 -8.94
C ARG A 161 18.19 -1.10 -7.65
N LYS A 162 17.42 -0.79 -6.60
CA LYS A 162 17.46 -1.56 -5.34
C LYS A 162 16.86 -2.95 -5.53
N ILE A 163 15.73 -3.04 -6.25
CA ILE A 163 15.05 -4.30 -6.53
C ILE A 163 15.89 -5.19 -7.45
N LEU A 164 16.38 -4.68 -8.58
CA LEU A 164 17.26 -5.43 -9.49
C LEU A 164 18.51 -5.96 -8.79
N LYS A 165 19.15 -5.13 -7.94
CA LYS A 165 20.29 -5.57 -7.14
C LYS A 165 19.92 -6.69 -6.15
N ALA A 166 18.71 -6.66 -5.59
CA ALA A 166 18.26 -7.69 -4.66
C ALA A 166 17.95 -9.00 -5.39
N ILE A 167 17.31 -8.93 -6.57
CA ILE A 167 17.05 -10.10 -7.43
C ILE A 167 18.38 -10.77 -7.83
N HIS A 168 19.36 -10.00 -8.33
CA HIS A 168 20.65 -10.55 -8.77
C HIS A 168 21.56 -11.07 -7.65
N LYS A 169 21.22 -10.81 -6.38
CA LYS A 169 22.00 -11.28 -5.23
C LYS A 169 21.50 -12.64 -4.71
N ASN A 170 20.25 -12.97 -4.98
CA ASN A 170 19.65 -14.26 -4.64
C ASN A 170 20.09 -15.34 -5.62
#